data_AF-A0A4P7JD76-F1
#
_entry.id   AF-A0A4P7JD76-F1
#
_cell.length_a   1.000
_cell.length_b   1.000
_cell.length_c   1.000
_cell.angle_alpha   90.00
_cell.angle_beta   90.00
_cell.angle_gamma   90.00
#
_symmetry.space_group_name_H-M   'P 1'
#
loop_
_entity.id
_entity.type
_entity.pdbx_description
1 polymer ?
#
loop_
_entity_poly.entity_id
_entity_poly.type
_entity_poly.pdbx_seq_one_letter_code
_entity_poly.pdbx_strand_id
1 'polypeptide(L)'
;MRRSLPSLRALQAFEAAARHLSFADAADELGVTPGAISHQIKSLEDWLGAPLFHRLTRSLRLTAAGDAALPDLTQGFDRLATGTTKMETRRDDHLLTISVSPGFGSLWLVPRLDRFRRAHPGTEVCIDGTDRLIDITSGEADVAIRYGPGGYSNVQQHRLFAMGPSLFAVLSSFHANPA
;
A
#
# COMPACT_ATOMS: atom_id res chain seq x y z
N MET A 1 16.27 25.81 8.55
CA MET A 1 15.93 25.94 9.99
C MET A 1 15.95 24.55 10.60
N ARG A 2 16.75 24.30 11.65
CA ARG A 2 16.69 23.02 12.38
C ARG A 2 15.35 22.95 13.11
N ARG A 3 14.54 21.93 12.81
CA ARG A 3 13.33 21.67 13.60
C ARG A 3 13.77 21.10 14.94
N SER A 4 13.43 21.77 16.03
CA SER A 4 13.58 21.20 17.38
C SER A 4 12.44 20.22 17.56
N LEU A 5 12.72 18.93 17.41
CA LEU A 5 11.73 17.86 17.52
C LEU A 5 12.13 16.94 18.69
N PRO A 6 11.14 16.42 19.44
CA PRO A 6 11.40 15.36 20.39
C PRO A 6 11.79 14.06 19.66
N SER A 7 12.15 13.03 20.44
CA SER A 7 12.45 11.71 19.90
C SER A 7 11.27 11.17 19.07
N LEU A 8 11.55 10.68 17.86
CA LEU A 8 10.54 10.08 17.00
C LEU A 8 9.89 8.84 17.65
N ARG A 9 10.67 8.07 18.41
CA ARG A 9 10.14 6.94 19.19
C ARG A 9 9.22 7.38 20.32
N ALA A 10 9.50 8.53 20.93
CA ALA A 10 8.66 9.08 21.98
C ALA A 10 7.30 9.55 21.43
N LEU A 11 7.32 10.20 20.25
CA LEU A 11 6.11 10.54 19.51
C LEU A 11 5.33 9.29 19.07
N GLN A 12 6.00 8.25 18.59
CA GLN A 12 5.37 7.00 18.16
C GLN A 12 4.72 6.26 19.33
N ALA A 13 5.40 6.20 20.48
CA ALA A 13 4.86 5.61 21.69
C ALA A 13 3.62 6.36 22.20
N PHE A 14 3.64 7.70 22.13
CA PHE A 14 2.47 8.51 22.47
C PHE A 14 1.30 8.23 21.52
N GLU A 15 1.51 8.28 20.20
CA GLU A 15 0.45 8.09 19.20
C GLU A 15 -0.25 6.73 19.36
N ALA A 16 0.52 5.64 19.47
CA ALA A 16 -0.02 4.31 19.65
C ALA A 16 -0.80 4.19 20.99
N ALA A 17 -0.24 4.70 22.09
CA ALA A 17 -0.89 4.68 23.39
C ALA A 17 -2.17 5.54 23.43
N ALA A 18 -2.19 6.66 22.70
CA ALA A 18 -3.31 7.56 22.59
C ALA A 18 -4.47 6.93 21.82
N ARG A 19 -4.18 6.24 20.71
CA ARG A 19 -5.18 5.55 19.91
C ARG A 19 -5.80 4.34 20.63
N HIS A 20 -4.99 3.58 21.37
CA HIS A 20 -5.47 2.42 22.13
C HIS A 20 -6.03 2.77 23.50
N LEU A 21 -5.73 3.96 24.03
CA LEU A 21 -5.95 4.32 25.44
C LEU A 21 -5.41 3.25 26.40
N SER A 22 -4.28 2.64 26.04
CA SER A 22 -3.69 1.51 26.73
C SER A 22 -2.19 1.43 26.44
N PHE A 23 -1.37 1.39 27.49
CA PHE A 23 0.08 1.18 27.35
C PHE A 23 0.44 -0.27 27.04
N ALA A 24 -0.44 -1.22 27.38
CA ALA A 24 -0.21 -2.63 27.07
C ALA A 24 -0.41 -2.87 25.56
N ASP A 25 -1.56 -2.46 25.02
CA ASP A 25 -1.87 -2.68 23.60
C ASP A 25 -0.92 -1.91 22.68
N ALA A 26 -0.51 -0.70 23.08
CA ALA A 26 0.51 0.05 22.35
C ALA A 26 1.91 -0.61 22.40
N ALA A 27 2.23 -1.30 23.49
CA ALA A 27 3.49 -2.03 23.60
C ALA A 27 3.48 -3.27 22.69
N ASP A 28 2.35 -3.99 22.66
CA ASP A 28 2.15 -5.14 21.78
C ASP A 28 2.24 -4.74 20.31
N GLU A 29 1.61 -3.63 19.92
CA GLU A 29 1.71 -3.10 18.56
C GLU A 29 3.14 -2.75 18.15
N LEU A 30 3.87 -2.08 19.05
CA LEU A 30 5.22 -1.59 18.74
C LEU A 30 6.31 -2.64 19.02
N GLY A 31 5.95 -3.85 19.45
CA GLY A 31 6.87 -4.95 19.73
C GLY A 31 7.84 -4.65 20.88
N VAL A 32 7.39 -3.92 21.90
CA VAL A 32 8.19 -3.52 23.07
C VAL A 32 7.48 -3.85 24.37
N THR A 33 8.07 -3.52 25.52
CA THR A 33 7.43 -3.73 26.83
C THR A 33 6.58 -2.51 27.25
N PRO A 34 5.51 -2.69 28.04
CA PRO A 34 4.74 -1.57 28.58
C PRO A 34 5.57 -0.57 29.38
N GLY A 35 6.63 -1.05 30.07
CA GLY A 35 7.61 -0.21 30.75
C GLY A 35 8.39 0.70 29.79
N ALA A 36 8.75 0.20 28.60
CA ALA A 36 9.40 1.01 27.58
C ALA A 36 8.49 2.10 27.03
N ILE A 37 7.21 1.79 26.77
CA ILE A 37 6.20 2.78 26.37
C ILE A 37 6.06 3.89 27.42
N SER A 38 5.89 3.50 28.69
CA SER A 38 5.79 4.45 29.82
C SER A 38 7.01 5.36 29.91
N HIS A 39 8.22 4.83 29.70
CA HIS A 39 9.45 5.62 29.71
C HIS A 39 9.53 6.60 28.53
N GLN A 40 9.15 6.17 27.32
CA GLN A 40 9.13 7.02 26.13
C GLN A 40 8.13 8.17 26.26
N ILE A 41 6.93 7.89 26.78
CA ILE A 41 5.91 8.90 27.04
C ILE A 41 6.38 9.89 28.11
N LYS A 42 6.94 9.39 29.22
CA LYS A 42 7.50 10.28 30.25
C LYS A 42 8.58 11.20 29.67
N SER A 43 9.47 10.66 28.85
CA SER A 43 10.52 11.46 28.18
C SER A 43 9.94 12.54 27.27
N LEU A 44 8.80 12.27 26.62
CA LEU A 44 8.08 13.24 25.81
C LEU A 44 7.44 14.35 26.68
N GLU A 45 6.75 13.94 27.75
CA GLU A 45 6.12 14.86 28.70
C GLU A 45 7.16 15.78 29.36
N ASP A 46 8.32 15.25 29.74
CA ASP A 46 9.45 16.00 30.30
C ASP A 46 10.01 17.01 29.27
N TRP A 47 10.10 16.63 28.00
CA TRP A 47 10.55 17.53 26.94
C TRP A 47 9.54 18.66 26.63
N LEU A 48 8.25 18.35 26.69
CA LEU A 48 7.15 19.31 26.48
C LEU A 48 6.88 20.18 27.72
N GLY A 49 7.29 19.72 28.91
CA GLY A 49 6.96 20.35 30.19
C GLY A 49 5.49 20.20 30.58
N ALA A 50 4.75 19.25 29.97
CA ALA A 50 3.33 19.07 30.20
C ALA A 50 2.94 17.58 30.09
N PRO A 51 2.00 17.10 30.93
CA PRO A 51 1.47 15.75 30.80
C PRO A 51 0.61 15.63 29.55
N LEU A 52 0.64 14.46 28.92
CA LEU A 52 -0.17 14.13 27.76
C LEU A 52 -1.32 13.18 28.12
N PHE A 53 -1.19 12.43 29.23
CA PHE A 53 -2.21 11.52 29.73
C PHE A 53 -2.63 11.81 31.18
N HIS A 54 -3.93 11.60 31.46
CA HIS A 54 -4.46 11.39 32.78
C HIS A 54 -4.40 9.89 33.12
N ARG A 55 -3.60 9.55 34.14
CA ARG A 55 -3.49 8.19 34.66
C ARG A 55 -4.57 7.98 35.73
N LEU A 56 -5.59 7.18 35.41
CA LEU A 56 -6.63 6.75 36.35
C LEU A 56 -6.38 5.31 36.77
N THR A 57 -6.93 4.89 37.92
CA THR A 57 -6.66 3.58 38.54
C THR A 57 -6.92 2.37 37.62
N ARG A 58 -7.78 2.52 36.61
CA ARG A 58 -8.13 1.47 35.64
C ARG A 58 -8.27 1.97 34.20
N SER A 59 -7.91 3.21 33.92
CA SER A 59 -8.08 3.78 32.59
C SER A 59 -7.03 4.84 32.28
N LEU A 60 -6.73 4.94 31.00
CA LEU A 60 -5.91 5.99 30.44
C LEU A 60 -6.82 6.96 29.70
N ARG A 61 -6.61 8.27 29.89
CA ARG A 61 -7.31 9.31 29.12
C ARG A 61 -6.32 10.33 28.63
N LEU A 62 -6.57 10.92 27.47
CA LEU A 62 -5.78 12.03 26.97
C LEU A 62 -6.08 13.31 27.75
N THR A 63 -5.06 14.13 27.90
CA THR A 63 -5.23 15.55 28.24
C THR A 63 -5.73 16.31 27.01
N ALA A 64 -6.18 17.56 27.18
CA ALA A 64 -6.55 18.41 26.05
C ALA A 64 -5.40 18.62 25.03
N ALA A 65 -4.15 18.69 25.52
CA ALA A 65 -2.98 18.81 24.65
C ALA A 65 -2.72 17.52 23.86
N GLY A 66 -2.84 16.36 24.51
CA GLY A 66 -2.71 15.06 23.86
C GLY A 66 -3.80 14.82 22.81
N ASP A 67 -5.04 15.15 23.14
CA ASP A 67 -6.20 15.01 22.26
C ASP A 67 -6.07 15.91 21.01
N ALA A 68 -5.65 17.16 21.19
CA ALA A 68 -5.43 18.09 20.09
C ALA A 68 -4.26 17.68 19.16
N ALA A 69 -3.21 17.05 19.71
CA ALA A 69 -2.03 16.66 18.94
C ALA A 69 -2.19 15.32 18.20
N LEU A 70 -3.08 14.44 18.67
CA LEU A 70 -3.21 13.09 18.13
C LEU A 70 -3.50 13.05 16.62
N PRO A 71 -4.47 13.80 16.06
CA PRO A 71 -4.76 13.75 14.62
C PRO A 71 -3.55 14.12 13.74
N ASP A 72 -2.81 15.15 14.14
CA ASP A 72 -1.63 15.63 13.40
C ASP A 72 -0.49 14.61 13.46
N LEU A 73 -0.29 13.96 14.60
CA LEU A 73 0.74 12.93 14.76
C LEU A 73 0.40 11.66 14.00
N THR A 74 -0.85 11.18 14.05
CA THR A 74 -1.31 10.04 13.25
C THR A 74 -1.10 10.31 11.76
N GLN A 75 -1.56 11.46 11.26
CA GLN A 75 -1.33 11.84 9.86
C GLN A 75 0.17 11.95 9.53
N GLY A 76 0.97 12.49 10.45
CA GLY A 76 2.42 12.56 10.31
C GLY A 76 3.06 11.18 10.13
N PHE A 77 2.68 10.21 10.97
CA PHE A 77 3.17 8.83 10.88
C PHE A 77 2.68 8.13 9.61
N ASP A 78 1.46 8.34 9.16
CA ASP A 78 0.97 7.83 7.86
C ASP A 78 1.84 8.34 6.68
N ARG A 79 2.23 9.60 6.73
CA ARG A 79 3.12 10.18 5.71
C ARG A 79 4.54 9.63 5.79
N LEU A 80 5.05 9.36 7.00
CA LEU A 80 6.33 8.69 7.18
C LEU A 80 6.30 7.26 6.65
N ALA A 81 5.21 6.52 6.92
CA ALA A 81 4.99 5.18 6.37
C ALA A 81 4.97 5.23 4.84
N THR A 82 4.17 6.13 4.25
CA THR A 82 4.13 6.33 2.79
C THR A 82 5.50 6.65 2.20
N GLY A 83 6.27 7.53 2.86
CA GLY A 83 7.63 7.86 2.44
C GLY A 83 8.58 6.67 2.53
N THR A 84 8.44 5.85 3.57
CA THR A 84 9.25 4.64 3.79
C THR A 84 8.91 3.57 2.76
N THR A 85 7.63 3.34 2.45
CA THR A 85 7.22 2.44 1.36
C THR A 85 7.85 2.85 0.03
N LYS A 86 7.88 4.16 -0.29
CA LYS A 86 8.58 4.66 -1.49
C LYS A 86 10.09 4.44 -1.48
N MET A 87 10.71 4.36 -0.31
CA MET A 87 12.11 3.97 -0.17
C MET A 87 12.29 2.46 -0.36
N GLU A 88 11.32 1.65 0.07
CA GLU A 88 11.29 0.20 -0.13
C GLU A 88 11.03 -0.17 -1.61
N THR A 89 10.24 0.62 -2.36
CA THR A 89 10.02 0.44 -3.81
C THR A 89 11.30 0.56 -4.66
N ARG A 90 12.45 0.89 -4.05
CA ARG A 90 13.78 0.75 -4.69
C ARG A 90 14.36 -0.67 -4.63
N ARG A 91 13.64 -1.64 -4.05
CA ARG A 91 13.80 -3.10 -4.19
C ARG A 91 12.59 -3.58 -4.99
N ASP A 92 12.59 -3.78 -6.30
CA ASP A 92 13.63 -4.14 -7.25
C ASP A 92 13.47 -3.27 -8.50
N ASP A 93 14.50 -2.56 -8.96
CA ASP A 93 14.52 -1.89 -10.29
C ASP A 93 14.35 -2.90 -11.46
N HIS A 94 14.13 -4.17 -11.13
CA HIS A 94 14.22 -5.32 -12.00
C HIS A 94 12.89 -6.09 -12.03
N LEU A 95 11.93 -5.89 -11.11
CA LEU A 95 10.65 -6.62 -11.15
C LEU A 95 9.53 -5.75 -11.74
N LEU A 96 9.03 -6.14 -12.91
CA LEU A 96 7.89 -5.52 -13.59
C LEU A 96 6.63 -6.39 -13.37
N THR A 97 5.69 -5.91 -12.57
CA THR A 97 4.41 -6.56 -12.31
C THR A 97 3.35 -6.05 -13.28
N ILE A 98 2.82 -6.95 -14.12
CA ILE A 98 1.81 -6.65 -15.14
C ILE A 98 0.52 -7.37 -14.77
N SER A 99 -0.50 -6.60 -14.40
CA SER A 99 -1.85 -7.16 -14.24
C SER A 99 -2.57 -7.15 -15.58
N VAL A 100 -3.20 -8.26 -15.97
CA VAL A 100 -3.77 -8.42 -17.31
C VAL A 100 -4.99 -9.34 -17.34
N SER A 101 -5.96 -9.05 -18.21
CA SER A 101 -7.08 -9.98 -18.45
C SER A 101 -6.55 -11.36 -18.88
N PRO A 102 -7.01 -12.48 -18.27
CA PRO A 102 -6.41 -13.81 -18.46
C PRO A 102 -6.25 -14.24 -19.92
N GLY A 103 -7.28 -14.00 -20.75
CA GLY A 103 -7.24 -14.35 -22.18
C GLY A 103 -6.20 -13.55 -22.96
N PHE A 104 -6.02 -12.27 -22.65
CA PHE A 104 -4.99 -11.45 -23.28
C PHE A 104 -3.58 -11.85 -22.79
N GLY A 105 -3.44 -12.09 -21.48
CA GLY A 105 -2.19 -12.53 -20.86
C GLY A 105 -1.64 -13.79 -21.52
N SER A 106 -2.48 -14.83 -21.62
CA SER A 106 -2.09 -16.13 -22.17
C SER A 106 -1.90 -16.13 -23.69
N LEU A 107 -2.79 -15.49 -24.46
CA LEU A 107 -2.77 -15.58 -25.93
C LEU A 107 -1.85 -14.57 -26.61
N TRP A 108 -1.59 -13.42 -25.98
CA TRP A 108 -0.81 -12.35 -26.59
C TRP A 108 0.47 -12.02 -25.84
N LEU A 109 0.41 -11.85 -24.51
CA LEU A 109 1.53 -11.35 -23.73
C LEU A 109 2.61 -12.41 -23.49
N VAL A 110 2.22 -13.57 -22.93
CA VAL A 110 3.14 -14.67 -22.61
C VAL A 110 3.98 -15.11 -23.82
N PRO A 111 3.42 -15.33 -25.03
CA PRO A 111 4.21 -15.71 -26.21
C PRO A 111 5.27 -14.67 -26.65
N ARG A 112 5.13 -13.42 -26.21
CA ARG A 112 6.05 -12.31 -26.56
C ARG A 112 7.07 -12.02 -25.46
N LEU A 113 6.90 -12.62 -24.28
CA LEU A 113 7.72 -12.33 -23.11
C LEU A 113 9.18 -12.74 -23.30
N ASP A 114 9.45 -13.82 -24.03
CA ASP A 114 10.82 -14.26 -24.34
C ASP A 114 11.60 -13.20 -25.11
N ARG A 115 10.95 -12.52 -26.07
CA ARG A 115 11.59 -11.43 -26.82
C ARG A 115 11.88 -10.25 -25.89
N PHE A 116 10.94 -9.91 -25.01
CA PHE A 116 11.11 -8.83 -24.05
C PHE A 116 12.27 -9.13 -23.08
N ARG A 117 12.30 -10.34 -22.49
CA ARG A 117 13.37 -10.78 -21.57
C ARG A 117 14.75 -10.73 -22.21
N ARG A 118 14.87 -11.06 -23.51
CA ARG A 118 16.14 -10.92 -24.24
C ARG A 118 16.57 -9.47 -24.46
N ALA A 119 15.62 -8.56 -24.68
CA ALA A 119 15.90 -7.13 -24.85
C ALA A 119 16.17 -6.42 -23.50
N HIS A 120 15.63 -6.96 -22.41
CA HIS A 120 15.72 -6.42 -21.05
C HIS A 120 16.14 -7.53 -20.06
N PRO A 121 17.41 -8.01 -20.12
CA PRO A 121 17.86 -9.16 -19.32
C PRO A 121 17.91 -8.92 -17.81
N GLY A 122 17.87 -7.65 -17.38
CA GLY A 122 17.75 -7.27 -15.98
C GLY A 122 16.31 -7.11 -15.50
N THR A 123 15.29 -7.37 -16.33
CA THR A 123 13.89 -7.20 -15.93
C THR A 123 13.21 -8.55 -15.78
N GLU A 124 12.97 -8.96 -14.55
CA GLU A 124 12.01 -9.99 -14.16
C GLU A 124 10.58 -9.48 -14.38
N VAL A 125 9.71 -10.35 -14.89
CA VAL A 125 8.32 -9.99 -15.18
C VAL A 125 7.39 -10.93 -14.45
N CYS A 126 6.55 -10.37 -13.58
CA CYS A 126 5.45 -11.06 -12.91
C CYS A 126 4.14 -10.74 -13.64
N ILE A 127 3.35 -11.77 -13.96
CA ILE A 127 2.05 -11.60 -14.63
C ILE A 127 0.96 -12.01 -13.66
N ASP A 128 0.10 -11.05 -13.32
CA ASP A 128 -1.12 -11.26 -12.55
C ASP A 128 -2.32 -11.35 -13.52
N GLY A 129 -2.82 -12.57 -13.74
CA GLY A 129 -3.92 -12.85 -14.65
C GLY A 129 -5.28 -12.67 -13.98
N THR A 130 -5.78 -11.44 -13.88
CA THR A 130 -7.07 -11.13 -13.24
C THR A 130 -7.87 -10.09 -14.02
N ASP A 131 -9.20 -10.25 -14.01
CA ASP A 131 -10.13 -9.23 -14.50
C ASP A 131 -10.56 -8.25 -13.39
N ARG A 132 -10.10 -8.46 -12.16
CA ARG A 132 -10.32 -7.50 -11.08
C ARG A 132 -9.74 -6.14 -11.47
N LEU A 133 -10.51 -5.09 -11.18
CA LEU A 133 -10.02 -3.72 -11.27
C LEU A 133 -9.03 -3.51 -10.12
N ILE A 134 -7.76 -3.38 -10.46
CA ILE A 134 -6.68 -3.15 -9.50
C ILE A 134 -6.42 -1.66 -9.32
N ASP A 135 -5.94 -1.27 -8.15
CA ASP A 135 -5.52 0.10 -7.90
C ASP A 135 -4.01 0.25 -8.21
N ILE A 136 -3.71 0.65 -9.45
CA ILE A 136 -2.34 0.93 -9.89
C ILE A 136 -1.71 2.07 -9.09
N THR A 137 -2.51 3.04 -8.62
CA THR A 137 -1.98 4.18 -7.86
C THR A 137 -1.52 3.79 -6.46
N SER A 138 -2.03 2.66 -5.94
CA SER A 138 -1.61 2.06 -4.67
C SER A 138 -0.33 1.22 -4.78
N GLY A 139 0.17 0.94 -6.00
CA GLY A 139 1.34 0.11 -6.23
C GLY A 139 1.06 -1.39 -6.33
N GLU A 140 -0.20 -1.80 -6.52
CA GLU A 140 -0.59 -3.21 -6.67
C GLU A 140 -0.02 -3.85 -7.95
N ALA A 141 0.22 -3.06 -9.00
CA ALA A 141 0.96 -3.44 -10.20
C ALA A 141 1.59 -2.21 -10.86
N ASP A 142 2.66 -2.40 -11.63
CA ASP A 142 3.32 -1.34 -12.39
C ASP A 142 2.54 -0.99 -13.67
N VAL A 143 1.92 -1.99 -14.28
CA VAL A 143 1.13 -1.84 -15.52
C VAL A 143 -0.15 -2.68 -15.43
N ALA A 144 -1.29 -2.09 -15.79
CA ALA A 144 -2.51 -2.84 -16.05
C ALA A 144 -2.88 -2.80 -17.54
N ILE A 145 -3.15 -3.98 -18.10
CA ILE A 145 -3.68 -4.13 -19.46
C ILE A 145 -5.12 -4.63 -19.34
N ARG A 146 -6.07 -3.82 -19.82
CA ARG A 146 -7.52 -4.09 -19.72
C ARG A 146 -8.24 -3.77 -21.01
N TYR A 147 -9.34 -4.49 -21.25
CA TYR A 147 -10.33 -4.10 -22.24
C TYR A 147 -11.22 -3.00 -21.66
N GLY A 148 -11.52 -1.98 -22.45
CA GLY A 148 -12.43 -0.94 -22.02
C GLY A 148 -12.37 0.32 -22.89
N PRO A 149 -13.27 1.27 -22.64
CA PRO A 149 -13.31 2.54 -23.37
C PRO A 149 -12.10 3.44 -23.04
N GLY A 150 -11.33 3.11 -22.01
CA GLY A 150 -10.34 4.01 -21.41
C GLY A 150 -11.00 5.08 -20.56
N GLY A 151 -10.31 6.20 -20.35
CA GLY A 151 -10.82 7.34 -19.58
C GLY A 151 -10.53 7.26 -18.08
N TYR A 152 -9.54 6.46 -17.67
CA TYR A 152 -9.16 6.33 -16.27
C TYR A 152 -8.52 7.63 -15.76
N SER A 153 -8.99 8.13 -14.62
CA SER A 153 -8.42 9.31 -13.96
C SER A 153 -7.11 8.97 -13.24
N ASN A 154 -6.22 9.94 -13.12
CA ASN A 154 -4.96 9.84 -12.36
C ASN A 154 -3.96 8.76 -12.83
N VAL A 155 -4.06 8.31 -14.09
CA VAL A 155 -3.11 7.39 -14.71
C VAL A 155 -2.74 7.83 -16.12
N GLN A 156 -1.56 7.45 -16.59
CA GLN A 156 -1.24 7.53 -18.02
C GLN A 156 -1.83 6.31 -18.72
N GLN A 157 -2.57 6.55 -19.81
CA GLN A 157 -3.18 5.48 -20.60
C GLN A 157 -2.68 5.54 -22.04
N HIS A 158 -2.38 4.37 -22.60
CA HIS A 158 -1.99 4.22 -23.99
C HIS A 158 -2.84 3.15 -24.65
N ARG A 159 -3.47 3.49 -25.78
CA ARG A 159 -4.25 2.52 -26.57
C ARG A 159 -3.28 1.62 -27.32
N LEU A 160 -3.20 0.34 -26.94
CA LEU A 160 -2.28 -0.63 -27.55
C LEU A 160 -2.68 -1.00 -29.00
N PHE A 161 -3.96 -1.26 -29.24
CA PHE A 161 -4.50 -1.57 -30.57
C PHE A 161 -6.00 -1.25 -30.60
N ALA A 162 -6.51 -0.92 -31.78
CA ALA A 162 -7.95 -0.94 -32.04
C ALA A 162 -8.36 -2.40 -32.25
N MET A 163 -8.74 -3.12 -31.19
CA MET A 163 -9.20 -4.50 -31.34
C MET A 163 -10.69 -4.59 -31.63
N GLY A 164 -11.03 -5.44 -32.59
CA GLY A 164 -12.15 -6.36 -32.43
C GLY A 164 -11.71 -7.72 -32.99
N PRO A 165 -11.43 -8.76 -32.18
CA PRO A 165 -11.35 -10.10 -32.72
C PRO A 165 -12.77 -10.55 -33.08
N SER A 166 -12.97 -11.08 -34.29
CA SER A 166 -14.18 -11.81 -34.63
C SER A 166 -14.20 -13.10 -33.82
N LEU A 167 -15.08 -13.18 -32.83
CA LEU A 167 -15.32 -14.39 -32.08
C LEU A 167 -16.32 -15.23 -32.85
N PHE A 168 -15.94 -16.46 -33.20
CA PHE A 168 -16.83 -17.42 -33.86
C PHE A 168 -17.14 -18.54 -32.88
N ALA A 169 -18.43 -18.80 -32.65
CA ALA A 169 -18.84 -20.05 -32.06
C ALA A 169 -18.65 -21.15 -33.12
N VAL A 170 -17.91 -22.21 -32.79
CA VAL A 170 -17.69 -23.35 -33.69
C VAL A 170 -18.25 -24.59 -33.01
N LEU A 171 -19.17 -25.26 -33.70
CA LEU A 171 -19.82 -26.49 -33.25
C LEU A 171 -19.33 -27.65 -34.13
N SER A 172 -19.22 -28.84 -33.53
CA SER A 172 -18.99 -30.07 -34.30
C SER A 172 -20.17 -30.32 -35.24
N SER A 173 -19.89 -30.72 -36.48
CA SER A 173 -20.89 -31.02 -37.52
C SER A 173 -21.85 -32.17 -37.15
N PHE A 174 -21.60 -32.89 -36.05
CA PHE A 174 -22.50 -33.91 -35.51
C PHE A 174 -23.65 -33.36 -34.65
N HIS A 175 -23.62 -32.08 -34.27
CA HIS A 175 -24.65 -31.45 -33.42
C HIS A 175 -25.48 -30.36 -34.13
N ALA A 176 -25.32 -30.19 -35.45
CA ALA A 176 -26.25 -29.41 -36.26
C ALA A 176 -27.49 -30.26 -36.57
N ASN A 177 -28.45 -30.31 -35.65
CA ASN A 177 -29.72 -31.01 -35.88
C ASN A 177 -30.52 -30.28 -36.98
N PRO A 178 -31.07 -30.95 -38.00
CA PRO A 178 -31.90 -30.33 -39.00
C PRO A 178 -33.31 -30.13 -38.43
N ALA A 179 -33.81 -28.90 -38.53
CA ALA A 179 -35.23 -28.59 -38.57
C ALA A 179 -35.45 -27.62 -39.73
#